data_AF-A0A067SWG6-F1
#
_entry.id   AF-A0A067SWG6-F1
#
_cell.length_a   1.000
_cell.length_b   1.000
_cell.length_c   1.000
_cell.angle_alpha   90.00
_cell.angle_beta   90.00
_cell.angle_gamma   90.00
#
_symmetry.space_group_name_H-M   'P 1'
#
loop_
_entity.id
_entity.type
_entity.pdbx_description
1 polymer ?
#
loop_
_entity_poly.entity_id
_entity_poly.type
_entity_poly.pdbx_seq_one_letter_code
_entity_poly.pdbx_strand_id
1 'polypeptide(L)'
;MLSTQGHEPAPIPTWHPKLSPYRLTVLATTICLGTVKAVTIQTGNTSIPITLEWVSGTVVFLILFLVGAYDSSASESTPRYLAWMFESDCLDLIWRFLSVTFTIHRPNYRTDERVVALNLNAKPPITTYRMFVCSSMAAFGLSKATFAYLGYSTAATWTDWALGTVATSIFYILGLYETNSTNLWPSFFAHDQRPFLNIVVTAASYTAATGISVAWVLYLADFLKSIWHLTPALNAAIAHPLSIDAVFFLLLHYFLLELFTVCMAISLMGLFWILLSVLSSSWVFRAIRMRILSTILPLFLGGDRQFTRTAIPTRYLDRAKTMFRVCTHIILHLFALATALTITLLITIVALFPNRKADLDSSAVPTVVSGSTLVVVVVMLWLDFVIVRSMVRPFYRYRYDSKQFRSGLLAP
;
A
#
# COMPACT_ATOMS: atom_id res chain seq x y z
N MET A 1 6.91 11.67 72.22
CA MET A 1 6.19 10.83 71.25
C MET A 1 5.40 11.75 70.32
N LEU A 2 5.97 12.11 69.17
CA LEU A 2 5.30 12.89 68.13
C LEU A 2 4.75 11.89 67.11
N SER A 3 3.43 11.72 67.12
CA SER A 3 2.71 10.93 66.13
C SER A 3 2.84 11.62 64.78
N THR A 4 3.71 11.09 63.92
CA THR A 4 3.72 11.39 62.49
C THR A 4 2.42 10.85 61.89
N GLN A 5 1.35 11.66 61.92
CA GLN A 5 0.18 11.42 61.08
C GLN A 5 0.67 11.46 59.63
N GLY A 6 0.81 10.27 59.04
CA GLY A 6 1.11 10.11 57.63
C GLY A 6 -0.01 10.77 56.84
N HIS A 7 0.30 11.95 56.29
CA HIS A 7 -0.59 12.62 55.35
C HIS A 7 -0.55 11.77 54.08
N GLU A 8 -1.50 10.85 53.92
CA GLU A 8 -1.69 10.16 52.65
C GLU A 8 -1.91 11.24 51.57
N PRO A 9 -1.07 11.25 50.51
CA PRO A 9 -1.25 12.22 49.44
C PRO A 9 -2.64 12.02 48.84
N ALA A 10 -3.42 13.09 48.78
CA ALA A 10 -4.76 13.06 48.22
C ALA A 10 -4.74 12.40 46.82
N PRO A 11 -5.70 11.53 46.51
CA PRO A 11 -5.73 10.83 45.23
C PRO A 11 -5.74 11.83 44.08
N ILE A 12 -4.83 11.63 43.12
CA ILE A 12 -4.73 12.50 41.94
C ILE A 12 -6.02 12.34 41.14
N PRO A 13 -6.77 13.43 40.88
CA PRO A 13 -8.03 13.34 40.15
C PRO A 13 -7.78 12.81 38.73
N THR A 14 -8.62 11.89 38.28
CA THR A 14 -8.53 11.34 36.92
C THR A 14 -8.93 12.40 35.91
N TRP A 15 -8.25 12.44 34.76
CA TRP A 15 -8.59 13.37 33.68
C TRP A 15 -9.57 12.74 32.70
N HIS A 16 -10.58 13.50 32.29
CA HIS A 16 -11.53 13.11 31.25
C HIS A 16 -11.76 14.26 30.26
N PRO A 17 -11.99 13.96 28.97
CA PRO A 17 -12.26 14.99 27.99
C PRO A 17 -13.59 15.66 28.30
N LYS A 18 -13.62 16.98 28.14
CA LYS A 18 -14.84 17.76 28.26
C LYS A 18 -15.79 17.46 27.12
N LEU A 19 -17.05 17.20 27.43
CA LEU A 19 -18.09 17.00 26.42
C LEU A 19 -18.94 18.27 26.32
N SER A 20 -18.51 19.22 25.50
CA SER A 20 -19.25 20.48 25.32
C SER A 20 -20.55 20.28 24.51
N PRO A 21 -21.53 21.19 24.62
CA PRO A 21 -22.74 21.15 23.78
C PRO A 21 -22.45 21.06 22.29
N TYR A 22 -21.40 21.75 21.80
CA TYR A 22 -20.94 21.62 20.42
C TYR A 22 -20.53 20.18 20.09
N ARG A 23 -19.63 19.59 20.89
CA ARG A 23 -19.13 18.21 20.68
C ARG A 23 -20.23 17.17 20.77
N LEU A 24 -21.18 17.36 21.70
CA LEU A 24 -22.38 16.54 21.80
C LEU A 24 -23.26 16.68 20.57
N THR A 25 -23.41 17.90 20.02
CA THR A 25 -24.17 18.13 18.78
C THR A 25 -23.52 17.45 17.58
N VAL A 26 -22.19 17.49 17.44
CA VAL A 26 -21.46 16.77 16.39
C VAL A 26 -21.71 15.25 16.49
N LEU A 27 -21.60 14.68 17.68
CA LEU A 27 -21.88 13.26 17.93
C LEU A 27 -23.34 12.91 17.65
N ALA A 28 -24.28 13.67 18.21
CA ALA A 28 -25.71 13.42 18.06
C ALA A 28 -26.15 13.52 16.60
N THR A 29 -25.67 14.53 15.86
CA THR A 29 -26.00 14.70 14.43
C THR A 29 -25.44 13.56 13.60
N THR A 30 -24.20 13.13 13.86
CA THR A 30 -23.60 11.98 13.17
C THR A 30 -24.39 10.70 13.43
N ILE A 31 -24.78 10.45 14.69
CA ILE A 31 -25.58 9.28 15.07
C ILE A 31 -26.97 9.30 14.44
N CYS A 32 -27.67 10.45 14.53
CA CYS A 32 -29.02 10.60 14.01
C CYS A 32 -29.05 10.49 12.48
N LEU A 33 -28.16 11.20 11.78
CA LEU A 33 -28.13 11.21 10.32
C LEU A 33 -27.71 9.84 9.77
N GLY A 34 -26.71 9.20 10.37
CA GLY A 34 -26.32 7.84 10.02
C GLY A 34 -27.47 6.84 10.19
N THR A 35 -28.19 6.91 11.32
CA THR A 35 -29.32 6.02 11.60
C THR A 35 -30.51 6.26 10.67
N VAL A 36 -30.91 7.52 10.46
CA VAL A 36 -32.00 7.87 9.53
C VAL A 36 -31.67 7.40 8.11
N LYS A 37 -30.41 7.55 7.68
CA LYS A 37 -29.94 7.04 6.39
C LYS A 37 -30.08 5.51 6.30
N ALA A 38 -29.61 4.78 7.31
CA ALA A 38 -29.71 3.31 7.30
C ALA A 38 -31.16 2.82 7.24
N VAL A 39 -32.05 3.43 8.04
CA VAL A 39 -33.48 3.10 8.05
C VAL A 39 -34.13 3.40 6.70
N THR A 40 -33.85 4.57 6.11
CA THR A 40 -34.43 4.95 4.81
C THR A 40 -33.98 4.04 3.66
N ILE A 41 -32.71 3.60 3.66
CA ILE A 41 -32.24 2.59 2.70
C ILE A 41 -32.99 1.27 2.90
N GLN A 42 -33.20 0.82 4.14
CA GLN A 42 -33.93 -0.43 4.43
C GLN A 42 -35.41 -0.37 4.00
N THR A 43 -36.02 0.80 4.00
CA THR A 43 -37.40 1.00 3.49
C THR A 43 -37.49 1.00 1.95
N GLY A 44 -36.36 0.81 1.24
CA GLY A 44 -36.33 0.77 -0.23
C GLY A 44 -36.31 2.14 -0.90
N ASN A 45 -36.18 3.23 -0.14
CA ASN A 45 -36.09 4.58 -0.71
C ASN A 45 -34.63 4.90 -1.06
N THR A 46 -34.35 5.13 -2.34
CA THR A 46 -32.99 5.44 -2.82
C THR A 46 -32.73 6.94 -2.89
N SER A 47 -33.75 7.76 -3.11
CA SER A 47 -33.58 9.22 -3.27
C SER A 47 -33.30 9.92 -1.94
N ILE A 48 -34.01 9.55 -0.87
CA ILE A 48 -33.83 10.19 0.45
C ILE A 48 -32.40 10.01 0.99
N PRO A 49 -31.81 8.79 1.04
CA PRO A 49 -30.44 8.61 1.50
C PRO A 49 -29.42 9.44 0.74
N ILE A 50 -29.57 9.56 -0.58
CA ILE A 50 -28.68 10.38 -1.42
C ILE A 50 -28.81 11.86 -1.03
N THR A 51 -30.03 12.37 -0.89
CA THR A 51 -30.24 13.77 -0.46
C THR A 51 -29.67 14.02 0.94
N LEU A 52 -29.84 13.07 1.86
CA LEU A 52 -29.26 13.14 3.20
C LEU A 52 -27.74 13.16 3.14
N GLU A 53 -27.09 12.33 2.32
CA GLU A 53 -25.64 12.35 2.13
C GLU A 53 -25.15 13.73 1.67
N TRP A 54 -25.80 14.32 0.67
CA TRP A 54 -25.39 15.62 0.15
C TRP A 54 -25.57 16.75 1.17
N VAL A 55 -26.76 16.83 1.78
CA VAL A 55 -27.08 17.88 2.75
C VAL A 55 -26.23 17.74 4.02
N SER A 56 -26.12 16.53 4.56
CA SER A 56 -25.32 16.28 5.77
C SER A 56 -23.83 16.45 5.52
N GLY A 57 -23.31 15.83 4.45
CA GLY A 57 -21.89 15.84 4.11
C GLY A 57 -21.38 17.20 3.66
N THR A 58 -22.23 18.07 3.11
CA THR A 58 -21.81 19.39 2.65
C THR A 58 -22.25 20.48 3.62
N VAL A 59 -23.56 20.67 3.81
CA VAL A 59 -24.09 21.84 4.53
C VAL A 59 -23.88 21.69 6.03
N VAL A 60 -24.34 20.58 6.61
CA VAL A 60 -24.21 20.35 8.06
C VAL A 60 -22.73 20.25 8.45
N PHE A 61 -21.94 19.50 7.69
CA PHE A 61 -20.49 19.41 7.91
C PHE A 61 -19.81 20.79 7.85
N LEU A 62 -20.09 21.63 6.84
CA LEU A 62 -19.47 22.95 6.72
C LEU A 62 -19.83 23.85 7.91
N ILE A 63 -21.11 23.86 8.32
CA ILE A 63 -21.55 24.61 9.51
C ILE A 63 -20.81 24.13 10.75
N LEU A 64 -20.79 22.81 11.00
CA LEU A 64 -20.10 22.24 12.15
C LEU A 64 -18.60 22.49 12.10
N PHE A 65 -17.98 22.45 10.92
CA PHE A 65 -16.57 22.75 10.72
C PHE A 65 -16.23 24.20 11.03
N LEU A 66 -17.01 25.15 10.50
CA LEU A 66 -16.85 26.58 10.77
C LEU A 66 -17.03 26.89 12.26
N VAL A 67 -18.03 26.29 12.90
CA VAL A 67 -18.26 26.42 14.34
C VAL A 67 -17.11 25.79 15.14
N GLY A 68 -16.58 24.66 14.68
CA GLY A 68 -15.46 23.95 15.33
C GLY A 68 -14.16 24.74 15.35
N ALA A 69 -13.96 25.69 14.43
CA ALA A 69 -12.80 26.59 14.47
C ALA A 69 -12.77 27.42 15.76
N TYR A 70 -13.93 27.75 16.33
CA TYR A 70 -14.03 28.45 17.62
C TYR A 70 -13.71 27.54 18.82
N ASP A 71 -13.92 26.21 18.73
CA ASP A 71 -13.54 25.26 19.80
C ASP A 71 -12.01 25.20 19.99
N SER A 72 -11.25 25.34 18.89
CA SER A 72 -9.79 25.24 18.89
C SER A 72 -9.06 26.53 19.28
N SER A 73 -9.73 27.68 19.19
CA SER A 73 -9.11 28.97 19.41
C SER A 73 -9.15 29.27 20.90
N ALA A 74 -8.01 29.03 21.58
CA ALA A 74 -7.81 29.20 23.01
C ALA A 74 -8.48 30.48 23.56
N SER A 75 -9.70 30.32 24.11
CA SER A 75 -10.65 31.26 24.77
C SER A 75 -10.75 32.75 24.34
N GLU A 76 -9.68 33.40 23.91
CA GLU A 76 -9.59 34.84 23.67
C GLU A 76 -10.38 35.31 22.44
N SER A 77 -10.63 34.44 21.45
CA SER A 77 -11.35 34.83 20.23
C SER A 77 -12.79 34.33 20.13
N THR A 78 -13.28 33.58 21.13
CA THR A 78 -14.66 33.07 21.11
C THR A 78 -15.63 34.19 21.46
N PRO A 79 -16.61 34.54 20.60
CA PRO A 79 -17.60 35.54 20.94
C PRO A 79 -18.37 35.16 22.21
N ARG A 80 -18.60 36.11 23.11
CA ARG A 80 -19.22 35.87 24.43
C ARG A 80 -20.59 35.16 24.33
N TYR A 81 -21.34 35.41 23.27
CA TYR A 81 -22.65 34.78 23.03
C TYR A 81 -22.55 33.32 22.54
N LEU A 82 -21.38 32.85 22.09
CA LEU A 82 -21.12 31.44 21.73
C LEU A 82 -20.37 30.68 22.82
N ALA A 83 -19.80 31.37 23.81
CA ALA A 83 -19.02 30.76 24.88
C ALA A 83 -19.75 29.59 25.56
N TRP A 84 -21.07 29.71 25.80
CA TRP A 84 -21.87 28.67 26.44
C TRP A 84 -21.80 27.31 25.73
N MET A 85 -21.59 27.29 24.42
CA MET A 85 -21.58 26.09 23.58
C MET A 85 -20.26 25.29 23.68
N PHE A 86 -19.18 25.93 24.13
CA PHE A 86 -17.85 25.34 24.29
C PHE A 86 -17.42 25.25 25.76
N GLU A 87 -17.86 26.19 26.60
CA GLU A 87 -17.47 26.30 28.01
C GLU A 87 -18.24 25.36 28.94
N SER A 88 -19.47 25.01 28.62
CA SER A 88 -20.27 24.11 29.45
C SER A 88 -19.80 22.66 29.27
N ASP A 89 -19.66 21.89 30.36
CA ASP A 89 -19.47 20.43 30.29
C ASP A 89 -20.84 19.73 30.42
N CYS A 90 -21.30 19.07 29.36
CA CYS A 90 -22.56 18.34 29.38
C CYS A 90 -22.53 17.13 30.32
N LEU A 91 -21.34 16.62 30.69
CA LEU A 91 -21.25 15.55 31.68
C LEU A 91 -21.79 15.99 33.04
N ASP A 92 -21.69 17.28 33.39
CA ASP A 92 -22.22 17.81 34.65
C ASP A 92 -23.74 17.66 34.73
N LEU A 93 -24.44 17.84 33.61
CA LEU A 93 -25.89 17.61 33.53
C LEU A 93 -26.23 16.12 33.69
N ILE A 94 -25.46 15.24 33.05
CA ILE A 94 -25.65 13.79 33.16
C ILE A 94 -25.41 13.34 34.60
N TRP A 95 -24.33 13.77 35.24
CA TRP A 95 -24.03 13.43 36.62
C TRP A 95 -25.06 14.00 37.59
N ARG A 96 -25.56 15.22 37.35
CA ARG A 96 -26.66 15.79 38.14
C ARG A 96 -27.94 14.97 37.99
N PHE A 97 -28.26 14.53 36.77
CA PHE A 97 -29.40 13.66 36.53
C PHE A 97 -29.24 12.30 37.23
N LEU A 98 -28.05 11.68 37.15
CA LEU A 98 -27.73 10.42 37.81
C LEU A 98 -27.73 10.56 39.33
N SER A 99 -27.29 11.68 39.89
CA SER A 99 -27.32 11.90 41.33
C SER A 99 -28.74 12.08 41.86
N VAL A 100 -29.60 12.78 41.11
CA VAL A 100 -31.01 12.98 41.48
C VAL A 100 -31.80 11.67 41.33
N THR A 101 -31.57 10.93 40.24
CA THR A 101 -32.38 9.75 39.90
C THR A 101 -31.90 8.47 40.59
N PHE A 102 -30.58 8.29 40.71
CA PHE A 102 -29.96 7.04 41.18
C PHE A 102 -29.03 7.23 42.40
N THR A 103 -28.91 8.46 42.94
CA THR A 103 -28.04 8.77 44.09
C THR A 103 -26.55 8.46 43.83
N ILE A 104 -26.15 8.36 42.55
CA ILE A 104 -24.76 8.15 42.16
C ILE A 104 -24.02 9.49 42.24
N HIS A 105 -22.98 9.55 43.06
CA HIS A 105 -22.19 10.77 43.25
C HIS A 105 -21.23 10.99 42.07
N ARG A 106 -21.05 12.26 41.68
CA ARG A 106 -20.10 12.64 40.64
C ARG A 106 -18.67 12.30 41.08
N PRO A 107 -17.89 11.54 40.27
CA PRO A 107 -16.49 11.31 40.55
C PRO A 107 -15.69 12.63 40.45
N ASN A 108 -14.63 12.77 41.27
CA ASN A 108 -13.75 13.93 41.18
C ASN A 108 -12.81 13.77 39.97
N TYR A 109 -13.14 14.41 38.85
CA TYR A 109 -12.32 14.41 37.65
C TYR A 109 -11.99 15.82 37.17
N ARG A 110 -10.89 15.90 36.43
CA ARG A 110 -10.39 17.11 35.78
C ARG A 110 -10.75 17.11 34.30
N THR A 111 -11.10 18.28 33.77
CA THR A 111 -11.49 18.51 32.36
C THR A 111 -10.66 19.60 31.69
N ASP A 112 -9.53 19.98 32.29
CA ASP A 112 -8.65 21.01 31.73
C ASP A 112 -7.97 20.49 30.46
N GLU A 113 -8.21 21.16 29.34
CA GLU A 113 -7.59 20.80 28.07
C GLU A 113 -6.24 21.48 27.91
N ARG A 114 -5.30 20.77 27.29
CA ARG A 114 -4.00 21.31 26.93
C ARG A 114 -4.17 22.36 25.85
N VAL A 115 -3.71 23.58 26.11
CA VAL A 115 -3.58 24.61 25.08
C VAL A 115 -2.47 24.16 24.12
N VAL A 116 -2.88 23.68 22.95
CA VAL A 116 -1.94 23.34 21.87
C VAL A 116 -1.55 24.66 21.21
N ALA A 117 -0.37 25.17 21.55
CA ALA A 117 0.19 26.32 20.85
C ALA A 117 0.32 25.98 19.36
N LEU A 118 -0.49 26.64 18.53
CA LEU A 118 -0.45 26.54 17.07
C LEU A 118 0.90 27.08 16.58
N ASN A 119 1.91 26.23 16.53
CA ASN A 119 3.11 26.54 15.78
C ASN A 119 2.75 26.40 14.29
N LEU A 120 2.39 27.52 13.65
CA LEU A 120 2.00 27.61 12.23
C LEU A 120 3.02 26.95 11.28
N ASN A 121 4.29 26.85 11.70
CA ASN A 121 5.37 26.27 10.91
C ASN A 121 5.60 24.77 11.20
N ALA A 122 5.00 24.22 12.26
CA ALA A 122 5.16 22.82 12.62
C ALA A 122 4.18 21.95 11.83
N LYS A 123 4.71 21.05 11.00
CA LYS A 123 3.90 20.01 10.35
C LYS A 123 3.26 19.12 11.42
N PRO A 124 1.94 18.90 11.41
CA PRO A 124 1.29 18.09 12.42
C PRO A 124 1.90 16.68 12.47
N PRO A 125 2.19 16.14 13.66
CA PRO A 125 2.79 14.81 13.80
C PRO A 125 1.83 13.75 13.25
N ILE A 126 2.38 12.68 12.66
CA ILE A 126 1.55 11.53 12.25
C ILE A 126 1.52 10.58 13.44
N THR A 127 0.45 10.66 14.22
CA THR A 127 0.30 9.90 15.46
C THR A 127 -0.28 8.50 15.19
N THR A 128 -0.10 7.58 16.14
CA THR A 128 -0.68 6.21 16.04
C THR A 128 -2.21 6.28 15.93
N TYR A 129 -2.84 7.19 16.66
CA TYR A 129 -4.28 7.47 16.56
C TYR A 129 -4.70 7.82 15.13
N ARG A 130 -4.02 8.79 14.50
CA ARG A 130 -4.34 9.22 13.12
C ARG A 130 -4.13 8.09 12.12
N MET A 131 -3.10 7.26 12.30
CA MET A 131 -2.91 6.06 11.48
C MET A 131 -4.05 5.05 11.66
N PHE A 132 -4.48 4.82 12.90
CA PHE A 132 -5.56 3.90 13.21
C PHE A 132 -6.89 4.34 12.61
N VAL A 133 -7.23 5.64 12.70
CA VAL A 133 -8.42 6.22 12.07
C VAL A 133 -8.36 6.07 10.56
N CYS A 134 -7.25 6.48 9.92
CA CYS A 134 -7.08 6.35 8.46
C CYS A 134 -7.15 4.89 7.99
N SER A 135 -6.50 3.97 8.72
CA SER A 135 -6.52 2.55 8.40
C SER A 135 -7.92 1.96 8.53
N SER A 136 -8.68 2.37 9.55
CA SER A 136 -10.06 1.92 9.72
C SER A 136 -10.94 2.44 8.58
N MET A 137 -10.83 3.74 8.25
CA MET A 137 -11.57 4.31 7.11
C MET A 137 -11.26 3.60 5.80
N ALA A 138 -9.99 3.27 5.54
CA ALA A 138 -9.59 2.51 4.36
C ALA A 138 -10.17 1.08 4.38
N ALA A 139 -10.07 0.36 5.50
CA ALA A 139 -10.56 -1.01 5.61
C ALA A 139 -12.08 -1.11 5.44
N PHE A 140 -12.85 -0.26 6.10
CA PHE A 140 -14.31 -0.24 5.96
C PHE A 140 -14.76 0.29 4.58
N GLY A 141 -14.06 1.29 4.03
CA GLY A 141 -14.33 1.78 2.67
C GLY A 141 -14.11 0.71 1.61
N LEU A 142 -13.00 -0.04 1.71
CA LEU A 142 -12.74 -1.20 0.84
C LEU A 142 -13.81 -2.29 1.04
N SER A 143 -14.15 -2.63 2.28
CA SER A 143 -15.17 -3.64 2.58
C SER A 143 -16.53 -3.26 1.98
N LYS A 144 -16.94 -1.98 2.13
CA LYS A 144 -18.16 -1.44 1.50
C LYS A 144 -18.11 -1.57 -0.02
N ALA A 145 -17.00 -1.18 -0.64
CA ALA A 145 -16.84 -1.28 -2.09
C ALA A 145 -16.93 -2.74 -2.56
N THR A 146 -16.25 -3.67 -1.87
CA THR A 146 -16.31 -5.11 -2.17
C THR A 146 -17.74 -5.64 -2.06
N PHE A 147 -18.46 -5.35 -0.98
CA PHE A 147 -19.85 -5.78 -0.84
C PHE A 147 -20.77 -5.18 -1.91
N ALA A 148 -20.56 -3.92 -2.26
CA ALA A 148 -21.32 -3.27 -3.33
C ALA A 148 -21.07 -3.93 -4.70
N TYR A 149 -19.80 -4.19 -5.06
CA TYR A 149 -19.45 -4.84 -6.32
C TYR A 149 -19.94 -6.30 -6.42
N LEU A 150 -20.01 -7.01 -5.29
CA LEU A 150 -20.53 -8.38 -5.24
C LEU A 150 -22.08 -8.44 -5.19
N GLY A 151 -22.77 -7.30 -5.23
CA GLY A 151 -24.24 -7.24 -5.18
C GLY A 151 -24.84 -7.40 -3.77
N TYR A 152 -24.02 -7.41 -2.72
CA TYR A 152 -24.47 -7.50 -1.32
C TYR A 152 -24.85 -6.12 -0.77
N SER A 153 -25.91 -5.53 -1.32
CA SER A 153 -26.39 -4.17 -0.98
C SER A 153 -26.68 -3.97 0.52
N THR A 154 -27.24 -4.99 1.18
CA THR A 154 -27.54 -4.95 2.61
C THR A 154 -26.25 -4.92 3.45
N ALA A 155 -25.27 -5.77 3.13
CA ALA A 155 -23.98 -5.79 3.83
C ALA A 155 -23.21 -4.48 3.62
N ALA A 156 -23.22 -3.93 2.40
CA ALA A 156 -22.62 -2.63 2.10
C ALA A 156 -23.26 -1.50 2.93
N THR A 157 -24.59 -1.52 3.06
CA THR A 157 -25.35 -0.53 3.87
C THR A 157 -25.01 -0.64 5.35
N TRP A 158 -24.97 -1.85 5.92
CA TRP A 158 -24.59 -2.05 7.31
C TRP A 158 -23.13 -1.67 7.59
N THR A 159 -22.23 -1.96 6.65
CA THR A 159 -20.82 -1.56 6.74
C THR A 159 -20.71 -0.03 6.74
N ASP A 160 -21.47 0.65 5.88
CA ASP A 160 -21.52 2.11 5.81
C ASP A 160 -22.08 2.72 7.09
N TRP A 161 -23.17 2.18 7.63
CA TRP A 161 -23.75 2.63 8.90
C TRP A 161 -22.80 2.40 10.08
N ALA A 162 -22.23 1.21 10.20
CA ALA A 162 -21.31 0.87 11.30
C ALA A 162 -20.06 1.76 11.27
N LEU A 163 -19.47 1.98 10.08
CA LEU A 163 -18.35 2.90 9.93
C LEU A 163 -18.77 4.34 10.24
N GLY A 164 -19.76 4.84 9.50
CA GLY A 164 -20.14 6.25 9.48
C GLY A 164 -20.81 6.73 10.75
N THR A 165 -21.38 5.83 11.55
CA THR A 165 -22.12 6.15 12.78
C THR A 165 -21.36 5.71 14.02
N VAL A 166 -21.07 4.41 14.13
CA VAL A 166 -20.53 3.83 15.37
C VAL A 166 -19.03 4.08 15.47
N ALA A 167 -18.27 3.70 14.44
CA ALA A 167 -16.82 3.83 14.47
C ALA A 167 -16.36 5.29 14.47
N THR A 168 -16.96 6.15 13.66
CA THR A 168 -16.70 7.61 13.67
C THR A 168 -16.98 8.23 15.04
N SER A 169 -18.09 7.87 15.71
CA SER A 169 -18.40 8.39 17.05
C SER A 169 -17.38 7.94 18.09
N ILE A 170 -16.96 6.67 18.05
CA ILE A 170 -15.90 6.14 18.93
C ILE A 170 -14.58 6.86 18.64
N PHE A 171 -14.18 7.00 17.38
CA PHE A 171 -12.96 7.71 17.01
C PHE A 171 -13.02 9.17 17.42
N TYR A 172 -14.16 9.84 17.25
CA TYR A 172 -14.34 11.22 17.70
C TYR A 172 -14.10 11.34 19.20
N ILE A 173 -14.73 10.49 20.02
CA ILE A 173 -14.54 10.47 21.48
C ILE A 173 -13.08 10.18 21.84
N LEU A 174 -12.44 9.21 21.18
CA LEU A 174 -11.02 8.92 21.37
C LEU A 174 -10.14 10.11 20.96
N GLY A 175 -10.48 10.82 19.89
CA GLY A 175 -9.78 12.01 19.43
C GLY A 175 -9.82 13.16 20.44
N LEU A 176 -10.86 13.26 21.27
CA LEU A 176 -10.91 14.23 22.36
C LEU A 176 -9.80 14.02 23.41
N TYR A 177 -9.22 12.82 23.50
CA TYR A 177 -8.06 12.56 24.37
C TYR A 177 -6.74 13.10 23.79
N GLU A 178 -6.69 13.56 22.53
CA GLU A 178 -5.49 14.17 21.94
C GLU A 178 -5.12 15.49 22.64
N THR A 179 -6.10 16.21 23.21
CA THR A 179 -5.91 17.48 23.93
C THR A 179 -5.70 17.30 25.44
N ASN A 180 -5.38 16.09 25.90
CA ASN A 180 -5.20 15.82 27.32
C ASN A 180 -4.00 16.54 27.96
N SER A 181 -4.22 17.26 29.07
CA SER A 181 -3.17 17.94 29.84
C SER A 181 -2.26 16.98 30.62
N THR A 182 -2.78 15.82 31.03
CA THR A 182 -2.06 14.78 31.79
C THR A 182 -1.26 13.82 30.90
N ASN A 183 -1.30 14.01 29.58
CA ASN A 183 -0.56 13.19 28.60
C ASN A 183 -0.82 11.68 28.74
N LEU A 184 -2.08 11.27 28.93
CA LEU A 184 -2.45 9.84 28.92
C LEU A 184 -2.18 9.26 27.52
N TRP A 185 -1.54 8.09 27.48
CA TRP A 185 -1.16 7.38 26.25
C TRP A 185 -0.33 8.21 25.25
N PRO A 186 0.85 8.69 25.66
CA PRO A 186 1.70 9.52 24.80
C PRO A 186 2.17 8.78 23.53
N SER A 187 2.32 7.46 23.59
CA SER A 187 2.65 6.63 22.41
C SER A 187 1.55 6.64 21.35
N PHE A 188 0.31 6.85 21.76
CA PHE A 188 -0.86 6.84 20.87
C PHE A 188 -1.12 8.22 20.25
N PHE A 189 -1.06 9.29 21.07
CA PHE A 189 -1.42 10.65 20.66
C PHE A 189 -0.25 11.60 20.41
N ALA A 190 0.92 11.41 21.03
CA ALA A 190 2.00 12.41 20.96
C ALA A 190 3.20 11.95 20.11
N HIS A 191 3.48 10.65 20.07
CA HIS A 191 4.67 10.14 19.38
C HIS A 191 4.52 10.21 17.85
N ASP A 192 5.48 10.84 17.18
CA ASP A 192 5.49 10.93 15.72
C ASP A 192 5.92 9.58 15.11
N GLN A 193 4.96 8.92 14.46
CA GLN A 193 5.13 7.60 13.86
C GLN A 193 5.56 7.67 12.39
N ARG A 194 5.91 8.85 11.85
CA ARG A 194 6.44 9.00 10.47
C ARG A 194 7.51 7.96 10.07
N PRO A 195 8.53 7.65 10.90
CA PRO A 195 9.52 6.64 10.54
C PRO A 195 8.89 5.25 10.33
N PHE A 196 7.91 4.89 11.16
CA PHE A 196 7.18 3.63 11.02
C PHE A 196 6.27 3.64 9.79
N LEU A 197 5.54 4.74 9.54
CA LEU A 197 4.70 4.90 8.35
C LEU A 197 5.52 4.71 7.07
N ASN A 198 6.69 5.33 6.98
CA ASN A 198 7.54 5.22 5.79
C ASN A 198 7.93 3.76 5.52
N ILE A 199 8.23 2.98 6.58
CA ILE A 199 8.52 1.55 6.46
C ILE A 199 7.28 0.79 5.98
N VAL A 200 6.11 1.04 6.57
CA VAL A 200 4.86 0.36 6.22
C VAL A 200 4.42 0.71 4.80
N VAL A 201 4.43 1.98 4.41
CA VAL A 201 4.08 2.45 3.06
C VAL A 201 5.03 1.86 2.04
N THR A 202 6.33 1.84 2.33
CA THR A 202 7.32 1.21 1.46
C THR A 202 7.01 -0.29 1.30
N ALA A 203 6.80 -1.02 2.40
CA ALA A 203 6.45 -2.45 2.37
C ALA A 203 5.11 -2.72 1.65
N ALA A 204 4.09 -1.90 1.90
CA ALA A 204 2.78 -2.01 1.25
C ALA A 204 2.88 -1.72 -0.24
N SER A 205 3.63 -0.69 -0.65
CA SER A 205 3.86 -0.38 -2.06
C SER A 205 4.56 -1.52 -2.80
N TYR A 206 5.57 -2.14 -2.19
CA TYR A 206 6.22 -3.31 -2.75
C TYR A 206 5.28 -4.53 -2.82
N THR A 207 4.48 -4.75 -1.79
CA THR A 207 3.50 -5.85 -1.77
C THR A 207 2.44 -5.66 -2.85
N ALA A 208 1.89 -4.44 -2.98
CA ALA A 208 0.91 -4.09 -4.00
C ALA A 208 1.50 -4.22 -5.41
N ALA A 209 2.70 -3.70 -5.65
CA ALA A 209 3.36 -3.81 -6.93
C ALA A 209 3.66 -5.27 -7.30
N THR A 210 4.06 -6.10 -6.32
CA THR A 210 4.23 -7.55 -6.50
C THR A 210 2.89 -8.21 -6.85
N GLY A 211 1.83 -7.91 -6.10
CA GLY A 211 0.49 -8.46 -6.36
C GLY A 211 -0.07 -8.09 -7.72
N ILE A 212 0.04 -6.82 -8.12
CA ILE A 212 -0.37 -6.32 -9.45
C ILE A 212 0.43 -7.03 -10.54
N SER A 213 1.74 -7.17 -10.38
CA SER A 213 2.58 -7.84 -11.36
C SER A 213 2.26 -9.33 -11.47
N VAL A 214 2.02 -10.04 -10.37
CA VAL A 214 1.57 -11.45 -10.40
C VAL A 214 0.21 -11.57 -11.09
N ALA A 215 -0.77 -10.74 -10.73
CA ALA A 215 -2.09 -10.74 -11.34
C ALA A 215 -2.01 -10.48 -12.85
N TRP A 216 -1.15 -9.55 -13.26
CA TRP A 216 -0.90 -9.25 -14.67
C TRP A 216 -0.28 -10.46 -15.41
N VAL A 217 0.72 -11.11 -14.83
CA VAL A 217 1.35 -12.32 -15.38
C VAL A 217 0.33 -13.46 -15.53
N LEU A 218 -0.54 -13.67 -14.53
CA LEU A 218 -1.59 -14.68 -14.60
C LEU A 218 -2.61 -14.37 -15.69
N TYR A 219 -3.06 -13.10 -15.79
CA TYR A 219 -3.97 -12.65 -16.84
C TYR A 219 -3.39 -12.89 -18.23
N LEU A 220 -2.12 -12.53 -18.44
CA LEU A 220 -1.43 -12.75 -19.70
C LEU A 220 -1.25 -14.24 -20.03
N ALA A 221 -0.94 -15.08 -19.04
CA ALA A 221 -0.84 -16.52 -19.23
C ALA A 221 -2.18 -17.14 -19.65
N ASP A 222 -3.28 -16.75 -19.01
CA ASP A 222 -4.62 -17.24 -19.37
C ASP A 222 -5.04 -16.77 -20.77
N PHE A 223 -4.71 -15.53 -21.12
CA PHE A 223 -4.93 -15.01 -22.47
C PHE A 223 -4.13 -15.77 -23.53
N LEU A 224 -2.84 -16.04 -23.28
CA LEU A 224 -2.00 -16.86 -24.15
C LEU A 224 -2.54 -18.28 -24.31
N LYS A 225 -3.01 -18.89 -23.21
CA LYS A 225 -3.64 -20.20 -23.23
C LYS A 225 -4.91 -20.21 -24.06
N SER A 226 -5.75 -19.19 -23.94
CA SER A 226 -6.96 -19.01 -24.75
C SER A 226 -6.61 -18.91 -26.24
N ILE A 227 -5.62 -18.09 -26.57
CA ILE A 227 -5.05 -17.96 -27.92
C ILE A 227 -4.55 -19.31 -28.46
N TRP A 228 -3.76 -20.04 -27.67
CA TRP A 228 -3.18 -21.32 -28.07
C TRP A 228 -4.25 -22.38 -28.35
N HIS A 229 -5.34 -22.37 -27.59
CA HIS A 229 -6.47 -23.26 -27.84
C HIS A 229 -7.27 -22.89 -29.11
N LEU A 230 -7.17 -21.65 -29.60
CA LEU A 230 -7.78 -21.22 -30.87
C LEU A 230 -6.94 -21.61 -32.10
N THR A 231 -5.63 -21.82 -31.95
CA THR A 231 -4.71 -22.11 -33.06
C THR A 231 -5.06 -23.37 -33.88
N PRO A 232 -5.48 -24.51 -33.28
CA PRO A 232 -5.85 -25.70 -34.05
C PRO A 232 -7.07 -25.49 -34.96
N ALA A 233 -8.05 -24.72 -34.48
CA ALA A 233 -9.25 -24.39 -35.26
C ALA A 233 -8.89 -23.48 -36.46
N LEU A 234 -7.97 -22.54 -36.25
CA LEU A 234 -7.44 -21.69 -37.32
C LEU A 234 -6.65 -22.52 -38.35
N ASN A 235 -5.80 -23.45 -37.90
CA ASN A 235 -5.04 -24.34 -38.79
C ASN A 235 -5.94 -25.24 -39.64
N ALA A 236 -7.06 -25.71 -39.09
CA ALA A 236 -8.06 -26.46 -39.84
C ALA A 236 -8.76 -25.60 -40.92
N ALA A 237 -8.99 -24.31 -40.64
CA ALA A 237 -9.57 -23.38 -41.62
C ALA A 237 -8.59 -23.03 -42.76
N ILE A 238 -7.28 -23.04 -42.50
CA ILE A 238 -6.22 -22.77 -43.49
C ILE A 238 -6.04 -23.93 -44.51
N ALA A 239 -6.65 -25.10 -44.29
CA ALA A 239 -6.63 -26.19 -45.26
C ALA A 239 -7.40 -25.88 -46.57
N HIS A 240 -8.18 -24.79 -46.60
CA HIS A 240 -8.80 -24.23 -47.80
C HIS A 240 -7.89 -23.18 -48.48
N PRO A 241 -8.02 -22.91 -49.80
CA PRO A 241 -7.10 -22.04 -50.54
C PRO A 241 -6.85 -20.72 -49.82
N LEU A 242 -5.57 -20.45 -49.52
CA LEU A 242 -5.09 -19.34 -48.71
C LEU A 242 -5.69 -17.99 -49.16
N SER A 243 -6.69 -17.52 -48.42
CA SER A 243 -7.14 -16.13 -48.53
C SER A 243 -6.10 -15.23 -47.87
N ILE A 244 -5.85 -14.07 -48.48
CA ILE A 244 -4.94 -13.04 -47.96
C ILE A 244 -5.35 -12.64 -46.53
N ASP A 245 -6.65 -12.68 -46.24
CA ASP A 245 -7.20 -12.42 -44.91
C ASP A 245 -6.68 -13.42 -43.87
N ALA A 246 -6.59 -14.72 -44.21
CA ALA A 246 -6.06 -15.74 -43.31
C ALA A 246 -4.57 -15.51 -42.99
N VAL A 247 -3.77 -15.09 -43.97
CA VAL A 247 -2.34 -14.75 -43.77
C VAL A 247 -2.20 -13.49 -42.89
N PHE A 248 -3.06 -12.48 -43.11
CA PHE A 248 -3.07 -11.26 -42.30
C PHE A 248 -3.47 -11.56 -40.84
N PHE A 249 -4.51 -12.35 -40.62
CA PHE A 249 -4.90 -12.77 -39.26
C PHE A 249 -3.82 -13.58 -38.57
N LEU A 250 -3.12 -14.46 -39.29
CA LEU A 250 -2.01 -15.23 -38.77
C LEU A 250 -0.83 -14.32 -38.35
N LEU A 251 -0.45 -13.35 -39.19
CA LEU A 251 0.61 -12.37 -38.88
C LEU A 251 0.25 -11.48 -37.70
N LEU A 252 -0.99 -10.97 -37.64
CA LEU A 252 -1.48 -10.18 -36.53
C LEU A 252 -1.46 -10.98 -35.22
N HIS A 253 -1.79 -12.28 -35.29
CA HIS A 253 -1.77 -13.18 -34.16
C HIS A 253 -0.34 -13.40 -33.63
N TYR A 254 0.64 -13.64 -34.52
CA TYR A 254 2.05 -13.74 -34.13
C TYR A 254 2.61 -12.43 -33.56
N PHE A 255 2.24 -11.29 -34.14
CA PHE A 255 2.65 -9.98 -33.63
C PHE A 255 2.10 -9.71 -32.22
N LEU A 256 0.82 -10.01 -31.98
CA LEU A 256 0.22 -9.89 -30.66
C LEU A 256 0.89 -10.84 -29.66
N LEU A 257 1.13 -12.10 -30.05
CA LEU A 257 1.85 -13.07 -29.23
C LEU A 257 3.22 -12.54 -28.80
N GLU A 258 3.97 -11.99 -29.75
CA GLU A 258 5.29 -11.41 -29.49
C GLU A 258 5.22 -10.20 -28.55
N LEU A 259 4.31 -9.26 -28.79
CA LEU A 259 4.07 -8.11 -27.91
C LEU A 259 3.74 -8.56 -26.48
N PHE A 260 2.90 -9.60 -26.34
CA PHE A 260 2.55 -10.17 -25.04
C PHE A 260 3.74 -10.83 -24.35
N THR A 261 4.61 -11.54 -25.08
CA THR A 261 5.84 -12.10 -24.49
C THR A 261 6.80 -11.01 -23.99
N VAL A 262 6.91 -9.89 -24.71
CA VAL A 262 7.70 -8.72 -24.26
C VAL A 262 7.08 -8.10 -23.01
N CYS A 263 5.76 -7.92 -22.98
CA CYS A 263 5.06 -7.41 -21.79
C CYS A 263 5.24 -8.33 -20.57
N MET A 264 5.23 -9.64 -20.75
CA MET A 264 5.54 -10.63 -19.70
C MET A 264 6.97 -10.47 -19.18
N ALA A 265 7.95 -10.36 -20.08
CA ALA A 265 9.35 -10.19 -19.71
C ALA A 265 9.59 -8.90 -18.92
N ILE A 266 8.99 -7.78 -19.35
CA ILE A 266 9.07 -6.49 -18.64
C ILE A 266 8.42 -6.60 -17.25
N SER A 267 7.28 -7.28 -17.15
CA SER A 267 6.56 -7.46 -15.89
C SER A 267 7.36 -8.30 -14.89
N LEU A 268 7.95 -9.41 -15.34
CA LEU A 268 8.84 -10.25 -14.53
C LEU A 268 10.10 -9.49 -14.09
N MET A 269 10.68 -8.66 -14.97
CA MET A 269 11.81 -7.81 -14.63
C MET A 269 11.45 -6.77 -13.56
N GLY A 270 10.27 -6.14 -13.68
CA GLY A 270 9.75 -5.22 -12.68
C GLY A 270 9.56 -5.89 -11.31
N LEU A 271 8.93 -7.08 -11.29
CA LEU A 271 8.75 -7.86 -10.07
C LEU A 271 10.07 -8.26 -9.44
N PHE A 272 11.04 -8.69 -10.25
CA PHE A 272 12.38 -9.03 -9.78
C PHE A 272 13.11 -7.82 -9.19
N TRP A 273 13.01 -6.64 -9.82
CA TRP A 273 13.61 -5.40 -9.31
C TRP A 273 12.99 -4.93 -8.00
N ILE A 274 11.66 -5.07 -7.86
CA ILE A 274 10.93 -4.79 -6.62
C ILE A 274 11.38 -5.72 -5.50
N LEU A 275 11.38 -7.03 -5.77
CA LEU A 275 11.82 -8.05 -4.81
C LEU A 275 13.26 -7.80 -4.35
N LEU A 276 14.12 -7.38 -5.27
CA LEU A 276 15.48 -7.01 -4.96
C LEU A 276 15.59 -5.73 -4.13
N SER A 277 14.80 -4.70 -4.44
CA SER A 277 14.80 -3.46 -3.68
C SER A 277 14.42 -3.73 -2.21
N VAL A 278 13.46 -4.63 -2.00
CA VAL A 278 13.08 -5.15 -0.67
C VAL A 278 14.24 -5.91 0.00
N LEU A 279 14.87 -6.85 -0.71
CA LEU A 279 15.97 -7.68 -0.18
C LEU A 279 17.26 -6.89 0.09
N SER A 280 17.57 -5.90 -0.74
CA SER A 280 18.79 -5.08 -0.62
C SER A 280 18.67 -4.00 0.46
N SER A 281 17.44 -3.65 0.85
CA SER A 281 17.18 -2.75 1.96
C SER A 281 17.52 -3.44 3.29
N SER A 282 18.82 -3.44 3.61
CA SER A 282 19.37 -3.97 4.85
C SER A 282 18.76 -3.32 6.10
N TRP A 283 18.06 -2.19 5.93
CA TRP A 283 17.27 -1.51 6.95
C TRP A 283 15.95 -2.20 7.25
N VAL A 284 15.23 -2.73 6.25
CA VAL A 284 13.97 -3.45 6.46
C VAL A 284 14.23 -4.75 7.20
N PHE A 285 15.25 -5.51 6.78
CA PHE A 285 15.69 -6.70 7.51
C PHE A 285 16.19 -6.37 8.92
N ARG A 286 16.92 -5.26 9.11
CA ARG A 286 17.33 -4.81 10.46
C ARG A 286 16.15 -4.38 11.32
N ALA A 287 15.16 -3.69 10.77
CA ALA A 287 13.99 -3.21 11.51
C ALA A 287 13.05 -4.34 11.91
N ILE A 288 12.75 -5.26 10.97
CA ILE A 288 11.96 -6.47 11.22
C ILE A 288 12.69 -7.35 12.24
N ARG A 289 14.00 -7.57 12.07
CA ARG A 289 14.82 -8.31 13.04
C ARG A 289 14.78 -7.64 14.41
N MET A 290 15.03 -6.33 14.50
CA MET A 290 15.03 -5.63 15.79
C MET A 290 13.67 -5.71 16.49
N ARG A 291 12.54 -5.59 15.79
CA ARG A 291 11.21 -5.69 16.41
C ARG A 291 10.79 -7.12 16.76
N ILE A 292 11.01 -8.09 15.87
CA ILE A 292 10.66 -9.49 16.16
C ILE A 292 11.54 -10.00 17.30
N LEU A 293 12.85 -9.73 17.27
CA LEU A 293 13.74 -10.09 18.39
C LEU A 293 13.40 -9.28 19.64
N SER A 294 13.15 -7.97 19.58
CA SER A 294 12.88 -7.20 20.81
C SER A 294 11.56 -7.57 21.47
N THR A 295 10.58 -8.07 20.72
CA THR A 295 9.24 -8.37 21.24
C THR A 295 9.11 -9.84 21.66
N ILE A 296 9.76 -10.77 20.94
CA ILE A 296 9.66 -12.21 21.20
C ILE A 296 10.81 -12.72 22.09
N LEU A 297 12.03 -12.18 21.95
CA LEU A 297 13.19 -12.65 22.71
C LEU A 297 13.08 -12.45 24.24
N PRO A 298 12.44 -11.38 24.78
CA PRO A 298 12.25 -11.25 26.22
C PRO A 298 11.31 -12.31 26.81
N LEU A 299 10.45 -12.92 25.98
CA LEU A 299 9.54 -13.99 26.40
C LEU A 299 10.23 -15.36 26.48
N PHE A 300 11.38 -15.54 25.82
CA PHE A 300 12.08 -16.84 25.75
C PHE A 300 13.45 -16.88 26.43
N LEU A 301 14.17 -15.75 26.52
CA LEU A 301 15.46 -15.70 27.20
C LEU A 301 15.32 -15.08 28.59
N GLY A 302 15.16 -15.94 29.58
CA GLY A 302 15.42 -15.59 30.97
C GLY A 302 16.89 -15.16 31.14
N GLY A 303 17.10 -13.88 31.43
CA GLY A 303 18.29 -13.40 32.15
C GLY A 303 19.57 -13.10 31.37
N ASP A 304 19.96 -13.89 30.36
CA ASP A 304 21.33 -13.77 29.81
C ASP A 304 21.46 -12.82 28.61
N ARG A 305 21.88 -11.57 28.91
CA ARG A 305 22.04 -10.45 27.97
C ARG A 305 23.26 -10.53 27.02
N GLN A 306 24.04 -11.61 27.02
CA GLN A 306 25.34 -11.60 26.31
C GLN A 306 25.35 -12.30 24.93
N PHE A 307 24.29 -12.98 24.50
CA PHE A 307 24.41 -13.89 23.34
C PHE A 307 24.02 -13.35 21.95
N THR A 308 23.57 -12.09 21.78
CA THR A 308 22.97 -11.68 20.48
C THR A 308 23.70 -10.57 19.74
N ARG A 309 24.96 -10.78 19.34
CA ARG A 309 25.62 -9.86 18.39
C ARG A 309 26.48 -10.49 17.30
N THR A 310 26.71 -11.80 17.28
CA THR A 310 27.53 -12.42 16.24
C THR A 310 26.73 -12.72 14.98
N ALA A 311 26.80 -11.74 14.07
CA ALA A 311 26.92 -11.86 12.62
C ALA A 311 26.21 -13.03 11.92
N ILE A 312 25.15 -12.70 11.17
CA ILE A 312 24.88 -13.46 9.93
C ILE A 312 26.17 -13.31 9.09
N PRO A 313 26.80 -14.41 8.63
CA PRO A 313 28.06 -14.32 7.90
C PRO A 313 27.85 -13.46 6.66
N THR A 314 28.62 -12.38 6.53
CA THR A 314 28.65 -11.48 5.35
C THR A 314 28.72 -12.24 4.02
N ARG A 315 29.29 -13.46 4.06
CA ARG A 315 29.36 -14.43 2.97
C ARG A 315 28.01 -14.77 2.32
N TYR A 316 26.91 -14.81 3.06
CA TYR A 316 25.59 -15.08 2.46
C TYR A 316 25.08 -13.88 1.66
N LEU A 317 25.39 -12.66 2.13
CA LEU A 317 25.04 -11.42 1.43
C LEU A 317 25.82 -11.30 0.11
N ASP A 318 27.10 -11.65 0.10
CA ASP A 318 27.93 -11.62 -1.11
C ASP A 318 27.54 -12.69 -2.13
N ARG A 319 27.13 -13.88 -1.67
CA ARG A 319 26.58 -14.92 -2.56
C ARG A 319 25.27 -14.47 -3.19
N ALA A 320 24.35 -13.88 -2.41
CA ALA A 320 23.11 -13.32 -2.92
C ALA A 320 23.39 -12.19 -3.94
N LYS A 321 24.35 -11.31 -3.66
CA LYS A 321 24.77 -10.23 -4.58
C LYS A 321 25.37 -10.74 -5.88
N THR A 322 26.07 -11.88 -5.84
CA THR A 322 26.68 -12.49 -7.04
C THR A 322 25.62 -13.18 -7.89
N MET A 323 24.75 -13.98 -7.27
CA MET A 323 23.59 -14.59 -7.93
C MET A 323 22.69 -13.53 -8.57
N PHE A 324 22.52 -12.39 -7.89
CA PHE A 324 21.79 -11.24 -8.41
C PHE A 324 22.38 -10.69 -9.72
N ARG A 325 23.70 -10.46 -9.79
CA ARG A 325 24.32 -9.97 -11.04
C ARG A 325 24.09 -10.93 -12.20
N VAL A 326 24.13 -12.22 -11.93
CA VAL A 326 23.89 -13.25 -12.94
C VAL A 326 22.44 -13.22 -13.42
N CYS A 327 21.46 -13.14 -12.51
CA CYS A 327 20.04 -13.07 -12.86
C CYS A 327 19.69 -11.80 -13.66
N THR A 328 20.15 -10.63 -13.21
CA THR A 328 19.94 -9.35 -13.94
C THR A 328 20.52 -9.40 -15.34
N HIS A 329 21.69 -10.03 -15.48
CA HIS A 329 22.33 -10.20 -16.78
C HIS A 329 21.50 -11.12 -17.69
N ILE A 330 21.01 -12.26 -17.19
CA ILE A 330 20.12 -13.17 -17.94
C ILE A 330 18.84 -12.44 -18.40
N ILE A 331 18.22 -11.65 -17.51
CA ILE A 331 16.99 -10.91 -17.83
C ILE A 331 17.23 -9.83 -18.89
N LEU A 332 18.31 -9.06 -18.77
CA LEU A 332 18.69 -8.06 -19.78
C LEU A 332 18.90 -8.70 -21.17
N HIS A 333 19.44 -9.93 -21.21
CA HIS A 333 19.62 -10.68 -22.45
C HIS A 333 18.33 -11.18 -23.05
N LEU A 334 17.42 -11.72 -22.23
CA LEU A 334 16.09 -12.11 -22.71
C LEU A 334 15.34 -10.90 -23.30
N PHE A 335 15.50 -9.73 -22.69
CA PHE A 335 14.93 -8.48 -23.20
C PHE A 335 15.56 -8.04 -24.53
N ALA A 336 16.90 -8.07 -24.64
CA ALA A 336 17.60 -7.74 -25.88
C ALA A 336 17.25 -8.70 -27.03
N LEU A 337 17.17 -10.01 -26.73
CA LEU A 337 16.78 -11.05 -27.70
C LEU A 337 15.35 -10.83 -28.20
N ALA A 338 14.40 -10.59 -27.29
CA ALA A 338 13.02 -10.31 -27.65
C ALA A 338 12.90 -9.04 -28.49
N THR A 339 13.63 -7.98 -28.15
CA THR A 339 13.67 -6.74 -28.95
C THR A 339 14.24 -6.98 -30.35
N ALA A 340 15.31 -7.76 -30.47
CA ALA A 340 15.89 -8.07 -31.77
C ALA A 340 14.97 -8.96 -32.64
N LEU A 341 14.25 -9.91 -32.03
CA LEU A 341 13.22 -10.69 -32.71
C LEU A 341 12.08 -9.79 -33.24
N THR A 342 11.58 -8.86 -32.42
CA THR A 342 10.52 -7.94 -32.84
C THR A 342 10.92 -7.06 -34.02
N ILE A 343 12.17 -6.56 -34.03
CA ILE A 343 12.71 -5.78 -35.13
C ILE A 343 12.80 -6.63 -36.40
N THR A 344 13.23 -7.88 -36.28
CA THR A 344 13.35 -8.82 -37.41
C THR A 344 11.97 -9.13 -38.01
N LEU A 345 10.97 -9.32 -37.15
CA LEU A 345 9.60 -9.60 -37.55
C LEU A 345 8.97 -8.37 -38.23
N LEU A 346 9.20 -7.17 -37.69
CA LEU A 346 8.75 -5.91 -38.29
C LEU A 346 9.38 -5.68 -39.67
N ILE A 347 10.69 -5.89 -39.82
CA ILE A 347 11.39 -5.80 -41.11
C ILE A 347 10.81 -6.81 -42.11
N THR A 348 10.53 -8.03 -41.66
CA THR A 348 9.92 -9.06 -42.51
C THR A 348 8.52 -8.66 -42.98
N ILE A 349 7.68 -8.11 -42.10
CA ILE A 349 6.35 -7.59 -42.45
C ILE A 349 6.45 -6.44 -43.47
N VAL A 350 7.34 -5.47 -43.23
CA VAL A 350 7.54 -4.32 -44.13
C VAL A 350 8.11 -4.75 -45.48
N ALA A 351 8.94 -5.78 -45.53
CA ALA A 351 9.49 -6.32 -46.77
C ALA A 351 8.45 -7.13 -47.58
N LEU A 352 7.45 -7.73 -46.92
CA LEU A 352 6.37 -8.48 -47.56
C LEU A 352 5.23 -7.57 -48.08
N PHE A 353 5.02 -6.40 -47.47
CA PHE A 353 3.96 -5.47 -47.84
C PHE A 353 4.07 -4.72 -49.19
N PRO A 354 5.24 -4.45 -49.82
CA PRO A 354 5.30 -3.55 -50.99
C PRO A 354 4.84 -4.22 -52.29
N ASN A 355 4.70 -5.54 -52.33
CA ASN A 355 4.57 -6.27 -53.61
C ASN A 355 3.15 -6.38 -54.16
N ARG A 356 2.20 -5.54 -53.70
CA ARG A 356 0.81 -5.60 -54.16
C ARG A 356 0.51 -4.73 -55.39
N LYS A 357 1.44 -3.89 -55.85
CA LYS A 357 1.16 -2.93 -56.95
C LYS A 357 2.15 -2.89 -58.10
N ALA A 358 3.20 -3.70 -58.08
CA ALA A 358 4.20 -3.70 -59.14
C ALA A 358 4.32 -5.11 -59.74
N ASP A 359 3.64 -5.33 -60.88
CA ASP A 359 4.12 -6.29 -61.88
C ASP A 359 5.51 -5.81 -62.32
N LEU A 360 6.55 -6.38 -61.73
CA LEU A 360 7.92 -6.10 -62.11
C LEU A 360 8.75 -7.36 -61.91
N ASP A 361 9.18 -7.91 -63.05
CA ASP A 361 10.19 -8.96 -63.25
C ASP A 361 11.55 -8.58 -62.63
N SER A 362 11.60 -8.44 -61.31
CA SER A 362 12.74 -7.93 -60.58
C SER A 362 13.29 -9.04 -59.67
N SER A 363 14.30 -9.72 -60.19
CA SER A 363 15.20 -10.64 -59.46
C SER A 363 16.00 -9.98 -58.31
N ALA A 364 15.76 -8.69 -58.02
CA ALA A 364 16.44 -7.89 -57.00
C ALA A 364 15.79 -7.95 -55.60
N VAL A 365 14.56 -8.47 -55.46
CA VAL A 365 13.87 -8.56 -54.17
C VAL A 365 14.44 -9.64 -53.23
N PRO A 366 14.81 -10.85 -53.69
CA PRO A 366 15.37 -11.89 -52.82
C PRO A 366 16.72 -11.47 -52.18
N THR A 367 17.52 -10.69 -52.90
CA THR A 367 18.85 -10.27 -52.45
C THR A 367 18.78 -9.27 -51.29
N VAL A 368 17.86 -8.31 -51.30
CA VAL A 368 17.69 -7.33 -50.21
C VAL A 368 17.16 -8.00 -48.94
N VAL A 369 16.20 -8.92 -49.07
CA VAL A 369 15.68 -9.69 -47.92
C VAL A 369 16.78 -10.56 -47.31
N SER A 370 17.56 -11.27 -48.13
CA SER A 370 18.66 -12.13 -47.65
C SER A 370 19.76 -11.35 -46.91
N GLY A 371 20.07 -10.13 -47.37
CA GLY A 371 21.07 -9.27 -46.75
C GLY A 371 20.65 -8.78 -45.36
N SER A 372 19.39 -8.37 -45.21
CA SER A 372 18.86 -7.94 -43.91
C SER A 372 18.83 -9.07 -42.88
N THR A 373 18.45 -10.28 -43.29
CA THR A 373 18.50 -11.47 -42.40
C THR A 373 19.92 -11.85 -42.01
N LEU A 374 20.90 -11.72 -42.91
CA LEU A 374 22.30 -12.00 -42.60
C LEU A 374 22.87 -11.02 -41.56
N VAL A 375 22.56 -9.73 -41.69
CA VAL A 375 22.99 -8.70 -40.73
C VAL A 375 22.42 -8.98 -39.34
N VAL A 376 21.13 -9.36 -39.25
CA VAL A 376 20.49 -9.73 -37.98
C VAL A 376 21.15 -10.96 -37.36
N VAL A 377 21.42 -12.02 -38.15
CA VAL A 377 22.09 -13.23 -37.66
C VAL A 377 23.51 -12.93 -37.17
N VAL A 378 24.26 -12.09 -37.87
CA VAL A 378 25.61 -11.68 -37.47
C VAL A 378 25.59 -10.85 -36.17
N VAL A 379 24.63 -9.95 -36.01
CA VAL A 379 24.45 -9.17 -34.77
C VAL A 379 24.08 -10.09 -33.60
N MET A 380 23.20 -11.08 -33.83
CA MET A 380 22.85 -12.07 -32.83
C MET A 380 24.05 -12.94 -32.40
N LEU A 381 24.81 -13.48 -33.36
CA LEU A 381 26.01 -14.29 -33.07
C LEU A 381 27.10 -13.47 -32.35
N TRP A 382 27.22 -12.18 -32.67
CA TRP A 382 28.15 -11.27 -31.99
C TRP A 382 27.71 -11.00 -30.54
N LEU A 383 26.41 -10.78 -30.31
CA LEU A 383 25.85 -10.64 -28.97
C LEU A 383 26.07 -11.93 -28.15
N ASP A 384 25.80 -13.11 -28.72
CA ASP A 384 26.03 -14.42 -28.09
C ASP A 384 27.51 -14.62 -27.72
N PHE A 385 28.44 -14.20 -28.58
CA PHE A 385 29.86 -14.25 -28.27
C PHE A 385 30.26 -13.32 -27.11
N VAL A 386 29.72 -12.09 -27.08
CA VAL A 386 29.92 -11.15 -25.97
C VAL A 386 29.32 -11.72 -24.67
N ILE A 387 28.18 -12.42 -24.77
CA ILE A 387 27.50 -13.11 -23.66
C ILE A 387 28.38 -14.22 -23.08
N VAL A 388 28.84 -15.17 -23.89
CA VAL A 388 29.70 -16.28 -23.44
C VAL A 388 30.96 -15.71 -22.77
N ARG A 389 31.57 -14.69 -23.37
CA ARG A 389 32.75 -14.02 -22.80
C ARG A 389 32.45 -13.35 -21.45
N SER A 390 31.29 -12.72 -21.31
CA SER A 390 30.88 -12.06 -20.07
C SER A 390 30.50 -13.05 -18.96
N MET A 391 29.94 -14.21 -19.29
CA MET A 391 29.60 -15.28 -18.34
C MET A 391 30.84 -16.02 -17.85
N VAL A 392 31.83 -16.24 -18.71
CA VAL A 392 33.07 -16.94 -18.37
C VAL A 392 33.98 -16.09 -17.45
N ARG A 393 33.97 -14.76 -17.60
CA ARG A 393 34.87 -13.84 -16.87
C ARG A 393 34.69 -13.85 -15.33
N PRO A 394 33.47 -13.88 -14.75
CA PRO A 394 33.23 -14.05 -13.32
C PRO A 394 33.71 -15.39 -12.77
N PHE A 395 33.53 -16.50 -13.51
CA PHE A 395 34.00 -17.83 -13.08
C PHE A 395 35.53 -17.90 -13.01
N TYR A 396 36.24 -17.22 -13.93
CA TYR A 396 37.71 -17.09 -13.86
C TYR A 396 38.18 -16.31 -12.64
N ARG A 397 37.43 -15.28 -12.20
CA ARG A 397 37.72 -14.56 -10.94
C ARG A 397 37.52 -15.47 -9.72
N TYR A 398 36.48 -16.31 -9.73
CA TYR A 398 36.18 -17.24 -8.62
C TYR A 398 37.25 -18.33 -8.45
N ARG A 399 37.86 -18.80 -9.56
CA ARG A 399 38.93 -19.81 -9.53
C ARG A 399 40.26 -19.28 -8.97
N TYR A 400 40.46 -17.96 -8.99
CA TYR A 400 41.68 -17.35 -8.44
C TYR A 400 41.59 -17.18 -6.91
N ASP A 401 40.40 -16.88 -6.38
CA ASP A 401 40.16 -16.73 -4.93
C ASP A 401 40.15 -18.06 -4.16
N SER A 402 39.78 -19.17 -4.80
CA SER A 402 39.81 -20.49 -4.13
C SER A 402 41.21 -20.94 -3.73
N LYS A 403 42.27 -20.35 -4.30
CA LYS A 403 43.66 -20.63 -3.91
C LYS A 403 44.05 -19.95 -2.59
N GLN A 404 43.47 -18.81 -2.23
CA GLN A 404 43.62 -18.20 -0.88
C GLN A 404 42.91 -19.01 0.21
N PHE A 405 41.95 -19.86 -0.16
CA PHE A 405 41.20 -20.70 0.79
C PHE A 405 42.05 -21.85 1.36
N ARG A 406 43.11 -22.30 0.67
CA ARG A 406 43.99 -23.39 1.14
C ARG A 406 45.10 -22.93 2.08
N SER A 407 45.51 -21.66 2.04
CA SER A 407 46.64 -21.17 2.85
C SER A 407 46.26 -20.75 4.28
N GLY A 408 44.97 -20.58 4.58
CA GLY A 408 44.50 -20.13 5.92
C GLY A 408 43.99 -21.24 6.84
N LEU A 409 43.89 -22.49 6.38
CA LEU A 409 43.32 -23.62 7.13
C LEU A 409 44.36 -24.68 7.53
N LEU A 410 45.64 -24.47 7.20
CA LEU A 410 46.77 -25.36 7.52
C LEU A 410 47.96 -24.60 8.13
N ALA A 411 47.69 -23.54 8.90
CA ALA A 411 48.68 -23.00 9.84
C ALA A 411 48.28 -23.48 11.25
N PRO A 412 49.16 -24.16 12.00
CA PRO A 412 48.87 -24.70 13.33
C PRO A 412 48.59 -23.61 14.36
#